data_AF-A0A6I8W488-F1
#
_entry.id   AF-A0A6I8W488-F1
#
_cell.length_a   1.000
_cell.length_b   1.000
_cell.length_c   1.000
_cell.angle_alpha   90.00
_cell.angle_beta   90.00
_cell.angle_gamma   90.00
#
_symmetry.space_group_name_H-M   'P 1'
#
loop_
_entity.id
_entity.type
_entity.pdbx_description
1 polymer ?
#
loop_
_entity_poly.entity_id
_entity_poly.type
_entity_poly.pdbx_seq_one_letter_code
_entity_poly.pdbx_strand_id
1 'polypeptide(L)'
;MSKSAFVLYILIAVHLQESLTFNASTEGQCGGYCFNALKPMLDHIAANQQRWSTCDATLLESTARQDRMESQLAALKDKLSSIEAGKEVPKVNKLENFVQIGSRFFYIEELREVNWFSGTNICRQMGGFLASPRNEEELIAIKEKLRKGRQYWLGISDLAKEGTFVSQATGDLAPLQKWSPSQPDNHGNNEHCVHLQYENFWMNDLPCTYKNYFLCEAGDG
;
A
#
# COMPACT_ATOMS: atom_id res chain seq x y z
N MET A 1 18.90 -39.46 -10.67
CA MET A 1 20.35 -39.76 -10.68
C MET A 1 20.80 -39.97 -12.11
N SER A 2 21.69 -39.11 -12.63
CA SER A 2 22.17 -39.19 -14.02
C SER A 2 22.99 -40.46 -14.26
N LYS A 3 22.86 -41.07 -15.45
CA LYS A 3 23.64 -42.25 -15.88
C LYS A 3 25.15 -42.06 -15.69
N SER A 4 25.64 -40.81 -15.73
CA SER A 4 27.06 -40.49 -15.49
C SER A 4 27.53 -40.72 -14.05
N ALA A 5 26.64 -40.60 -13.05
CA ALA A 5 27.00 -40.83 -11.64
C ALA A 5 27.19 -42.32 -11.30
N PHE A 6 26.45 -43.20 -12.00
CA PHE A 6 26.54 -44.66 -11.80
C PHE A 6 27.84 -45.23 -12.37
N VAL A 7 28.29 -44.70 -13.52
CA VAL A 7 29.56 -45.08 -14.15
C VAL A 7 30.76 -44.65 -13.29
N LEU A 8 30.70 -43.46 -12.69
CA LEU A 8 31.76 -42.98 -11.79
C LEU A 8 31.87 -43.82 -10.51
N TYR A 9 30.73 -44.25 -9.93
CA TYR A 9 30.72 -45.12 -8.76
C TYR A 9 31.29 -46.51 -9.05
N ILE A 10 30.99 -47.09 -10.22
CA ILE A 10 31.56 -48.38 -10.64
C ILE A 10 33.07 -48.26 -10.91
N LEU A 11 33.53 -47.18 -11.55
CA LEU A 11 34.97 -46.97 -11.79
C LEU A 11 35.76 -46.79 -10.47
N ILE A 12 35.18 -46.10 -9.49
CA ILE A 12 35.77 -45.95 -8.15
C ILE A 12 35.79 -47.31 -7.42
N ALA A 13 34.70 -48.09 -7.50
CA ALA A 13 34.63 -49.42 -6.87
C ALA A 13 35.62 -50.42 -7.50
N VAL A 14 35.81 -50.38 -8.82
CA VAL A 14 36.78 -51.25 -9.53
C VAL A 14 38.24 -50.86 -9.20
N HIS A 15 38.55 -49.56 -9.04
CA HIS A 15 39.88 -49.13 -8.57
C HIS A 15 40.13 -49.41 -7.08
N LEU A 16 39.08 -49.52 -6.25
CA LEU A 16 39.21 -49.90 -4.84
C LEU A 16 39.36 -51.42 -4.62
N GLN A 17 38.98 -52.25 -5.60
CA GLN A 17 39.14 -53.71 -5.50
C GLN A 17 40.57 -54.18 -5.85
N GLU A 18 41.31 -53.45 -6.69
CA GLU A 18 42.71 -53.79 -7.05
C GLU A 18 43.75 -53.32 -6.02
N SER A 19 43.36 -52.50 -5.03
CA SER A 19 44.28 -51.93 -4.03
C SER A 19 44.35 -52.70 -2.70
N LEU A 20 43.60 -53.80 -2.53
CA LEU A 20 43.51 -54.54 -1.27
C LEU A 20 44.32 -55.85 -1.19
N THR A 21 45.24 -56.11 -2.14
CA THR A 21 46.26 -57.15 -1.98
C THR A 21 47.67 -56.58 -2.12
N PHE A 22 47.99 -55.56 -1.32
CA PHE A 22 49.40 -55.22 -1.09
C PHE A 22 49.90 -55.98 0.14
N ASN A 23 50.59 -57.07 -0.15
CA ASN A 23 51.18 -57.99 0.81
C ASN A 23 52.19 -57.23 1.69
N ALA A 24 52.00 -57.26 3.01
CA ALA A 24 52.94 -56.66 3.95
C ALA A 24 54.20 -57.55 4.05
N SER A 25 55.24 -57.18 3.31
CA SER A 25 56.61 -57.65 3.54
C SER A 25 57.55 -56.46 3.71
N THR A 26 58.34 -56.52 4.77
CA THR A 26 59.15 -55.46 5.39
C THR A 26 60.17 -54.77 4.48
N GLU A 27 60.02 -53.45 4.34
CA GLU A 27 61.03 -52.36 4.25
C GLU A 27 60.54 -51.27 3.28
N GLY A 28 60.12 -50.13 3.84
CA GLY A 28 59.66 -48.99 3.05
C GLY A 28 59.49 -47.74 3.89
N GLN A 29 60.58 -47.25 4.49
CA GLN A 29 60.61 -45.93 5.14
C GLN A 29 60.06 -44.82 4.22
N CYS A 30 60.14 -45.01 2.90
CA CYS A 30 59.59 -44.13 1.87
C CYS A 30 58.05 -44.08 1.83
N GLY A 31 57.33 -45.19 2.08
CA GLY A 31 55.88 -45.22 2.01
C GLY A 31 55.21 -44.41 3.12
N GLY A 32 55.70 -44.58 4.36
CA GLY A 32 55.28 -43.77 5.51
C GLY A 32 55.67 -42.30 5.36
N TYR A 33 56.87 -42.01 4.83
CA TYR A 33 57.31 -40.65 4.55
C TYR A 33 56.43 -39.97 3.48
N CYS A 34 56.14 -40.63 2.35
CA CYS A 34 55.25 -40.11 1.31
C CYS A 34 53.84 -39.87 1.83
N PHE A 35 53.27 -40.79 2.62
CA PHE A 35 51.96 -40.57 3.23
C PHE A 35 51.99 -39.36 4.18
N ASN A 36 52.99 -39.23 5.04
CA ASN A 36 53.13 -38.09 5.95
C ASN A 36 53.32 -36.77 5.21
N ALA A 37 54.03 -36.77 4.08
CA ALA A 37 54.20 -35.59 3.22
C ALA A 37 52.89 -35.21 2.48
N LEU A 38 52.07 -36.19 2.09
CA LEU A 38 50.80 -35.98 1.38
C LEU A 38 49.60 -35.77 2.32
N LYS A 39 49.69 -36.20 3.57
CA LYS A 39 48.62 -36.13 4.57
C LYS A 39 47.99 -34.74 4.71
N PRO A 40 48.75 -33.63 4.78
CA PRO A 40 48.14 -32.29 4.84
C PRO A 40 47.25 -31.98 3.64
N MET A 41 47.62 -32.44 2.44
CA MET A 41 46.80 -32.26 1.24
C MET A 41 45.56 -33.15 1.28
N LEU A 42 45.69 -34.41 1.69
CA LEU A 42 44.55 -35.33 1.84
C LEU A 42 43.55 -34.83 2.88
N ASP A 43 44.03 -34.33 4.02
CA ASP A 43 43.20 -33.73 5.06
C ASP A 43 42.50 -32.45 4.55
N HIS A 44 43.18 -31.63 3.74
CA HIS A 44 42.59 -30.45 3.10
C HIS A 44 41.52 -30.82 2.06
N ILE A 45 41.74 -31.88 1.29
CA ILE A 45 40.75 -32.42 0.34
C ILE A 45 39.50 -32.91 1.09
N ALA A 46 39.68 -33.67 2.18
CA ALA A 46 38.58 -34.14 3.01
C ALA A 46 37.79 -32.98 3.65
N ALA A 47 38.49 -31.95 4.16
CA ALA A 47 37.85 -30.75 4.70
C ALA A 47 37.05 -29.99 3.62
N ASN A 48 37.58 -29.89 2.39
CA ASN A 48 36.87 -29.23 1.28
C ASN A 48 35.67 -30.05 0.78
N GLN A 49 35.73 -31.38 0.81
CA GLN A 49 34.56 -32.24 0.53
C GLN A 49 33.44 -32.01 1.55
N GLN A 50 33.77 -31.93 2.84
CA GLN A 50 32.79 -31.62 3.88
C GLN A 50 32.19 -30.22 3.68
N ARG A 51 33.03 -29.20 3.42
CA ARG A 51 32.56 -27.83 3.15
C ARG A 51 31.62 -27.76 1.94
N TRP A 52 31.91 -28.51 0.89
CA TRP A 52 31.04 -28.62 -0.28
C TRP A 52 29.67 -29.21 0.08
N SER A 53 29.65 -30.31 0.84
CA SER A 53 28.39 -30.93 1.29
C SER A 53 27.54 -29.99 2.17
N THR A 54 28.17 -29.19 3.02
CA THR A 54 27.46 -28.18 3.82
C THR A 54 26.90 -27.06 2.94
N CYS A 55 27.67 -26.58 1.97
CA CYS A 55 27.20 -25.58 1.01
C CYS A 55 25.97 -26.07 0.23
N ASP A 56 26.00 -27.32 -0.23
CA ASP A 56 24.90 -27.96 -0.96
C ASP A 56 23.62 -28.06 -0.11
N ALA A 57 23.76 -28.45 1.17
CA ALA A 57 22.64 -28.46 2.11
C ALA A 57 22.06 -27.06 2.38
N THR A 58 22.92 -26.05 2.57
CA THR A 58 22.47 -24.66 2.76
C THR A 58 21.82 -24.07 1.51
N LEU A 59 22.31 -24.45 0.33
CA LEU A 59 21.74 -24.05 -0.95
C LEU A 59 20.33 -24.62 -1.10
N LEU A 60 20.13 -25.90 -0.80
CA LEU A 60 18.82 -26.55 -0.85
C LEU A 60 17.83 -25.91 0.12
N GLU A 61 18.27 -25.55 1.33
CA GLU A 61 17.43 -24.83 2.29
C GLU A 61 17.06 -23.42 1.80
N SER A 62 18.01 -22.69 1.22
CA SER A 62 17.77 -21.37 0.63
C SER A 62 16.77 -21.45 -0.53
N THR A 63 16.91 -22.43 -1.41
CA THR A 63 15.96 -22.69 -2.51
C THR A 63 14.57 -23.00 -1.97
N ALA A 64 14.45 -23.85 -0.94
CA ALA A 64 13.16 -24.15 -0.31
C ALA A 64 12.52 -22.91 0.35
N ARG A 65 13.33 -21.98 0.88
CA ARG A 65 12.83 -20.69 1.40
C ARG A 65 12.36 -19.78 0.26
N GLN A 66 13.07 -19.74 -0.86
CA GLN A 66 12.69 -19.00 -2.06
C GLN A 66 11.32 -19.49 -2.57
N ASP A 67 11.14 -20.80 -2.72
CA ASP A 67 9.89 -21.40 -3.20
C ASP A 67 8.71 -21.09 -2.27
N ARG A 68 8.94 -21.08 -0.94
CA ARG A 68 7.92 -20.69 0.04
C ARG A 68 7.50 -19.23 -0.12
N MET A 69 8.46 -18.32 -0.31
CA MET A 69 8.15 -16.90 -0.52
C MET A 69 7.42 -16.67 -1.85
N GLU A 70 7.81 -17.37 -2.91
CA GLU A 70 7.13 -17.28 -4.21
C GLU A 70 5.68 -17.80 -4.12
N SER A 71 5.45 -18.90 -3.40
CA SER A 71 4.11 -19.42 -3.12
C SER A 71 3.26 -18.42 -2.33
N GLN A 72 3.84 -17.78 -1.31
CA GLN A 72 3.17 -16.72 -0.55
C GLN A 72 2.83 -15.50 -1.42
N LEU A 73 3.74 -15.10 -2.32
CA LEU A 73 3.51 -14.00 -3.25
C LEU A 73 2.37 -14.33 -4.24
N ALA A 74 2.33 -15.56 -4.75
CA ALA A 74 1.26 -16.01 -5.63
C ALA A 74 -0.11 -15.98 -4.90
N ALA A 75 -0.17 -16.49 -3.68
CA ALA A 75 -1.39 -16.48 -2.87
C ALA A 75 -1.84 -15.05 -2.51
N LEU A 76 -0.90 -14.14 -2.24
CA LEU A 76 -1.22 -12.73 -1.97
C LEU A 76 -1.75 -12.04 -3.23
N LYS A 77 -1.15 -12.32 -4.39
CA LYS A 77 -1.60 -11.81 -5.69
C LYS A 77 -3.01 -12.30 -6.04
N ASP A 78 -3.32 -13.56 -5.75
CA ASP A 78 -4.66 -14.14 -5.96
C ASP A 78 -5.73 -13.54 -5.03
N LYS A 79 -5.36 -13.28 -3.77
CA LYS A 79 -6.23 -12.51 -2.86
C LYS A 79 -6.45 -11.08 -3.35
N LEU A 80 -5.41 -10.44 -3.90
CA LEU A 80 -5.50 -9.09 -4.45
C LEU A 80 -6.41 -9.05 -5.68
N SER A 81 -6.26 -9.98 -6.63
CA SER A 81 -7.13 -10.06 -7.81
C SER A 81 -8.58 -10.34 -7.43
N SER A 82 -8.83 -11.11 -6.37
CA SER A 82 -10.18 -11.34 -5.84
C SER A 82 -10.79 -10.08 -5.22
N ILE A 83 -9.98 -9.25 -4.54
CA ILE A 83 -10.40 -7.95 -4.02
C ILE A 83 -10.65 -6.95 -5.16
N GLU A 84 -9.85 -6.98 -6.22
CA GLU A 84 -10.01 -6.14 -7.41
C GLU A 84 -11.22 -6.56 -8.26
N ALA A 85 -11.49 -7.85 -8.41
CA ALA A 85 -12.69 -8.35 -9.08
C ALA A 85 -13.98 -8.05 -8.29
N GLY A 86 -13.89 -8.03 -6.95
CA GLY A 86 -14.95 -7.52 -6.08
C GLY A 86 -15.11 -5.99 -6.11
N LYS A 87 -14.18 -5.30 -6.78
CA LYS A 87 -14.23 -3.87 -7.13
C LYS A 87 -14.38 -3.71 -8.65
N GLU A 88 -15.34 -4.40 -9.25
CA GLU A 88 -16.08 -3.72 -10.32
C GLU A 88 -16.76 -2.50 -9.69
N VAL A 89 -15.98 -1.43 -9.50
CA VAL A 89 -16.51 -0.09 -9.47
C VAL A 89 -17.23 -0.01 -10.79
N PRO A 90 -18.58 0.14 -10.79
CA PRO A 90 -19.27 0.40 -12.03
C PRO A 90 -18.48 1.49 -12.74
N LYS A 91 -18.35 1.44 -14.07
CA LYS A 91 -18.02 2.66 -14.81
C LYS A 91 -19.18 3.63 -14.57
N VAL A 92 -19.21 4.23 -13.38
CA VAL A 92 -20.08 5.34 -13.04
C VAL A 92 -19.57 6.39 -13.99
N ASN A 93 -20.40 6.77 -14.95
CA ASN A 93 -20.16 7.96 -15.74
C ASN A 93 -19.76 9.06 -14.73
N LYS A 94 -18.50 9.49 -14.77
CA LYS A 94 -17.84 10.35 -13.77
C LYS A 94 -18.64 11.62 -13.45
N LEU A 95 -19.64 11.94 -14.28
CA LEU A 95 -20.45 13.15 -14.24
C LEU A 95 -21.97 12.91 -14.25
N GLU A 96 -22.48 11.66 -14.28
CA GLU A 96 -23.94 11.44 -14.39
C GLU A 96 -24.75 12.05 -13.23
N ASN A 97 -24.12 12.21 -12.06
CA ASN A 97 -24.72 12.81 -10.88
C ASN A 97 -24.23 14.23 -10.58
N PHE A 98 -23.30 14.77 -11.37
CA PHE A 98 -22.77 16.12 -11.15
C PHE A 98 -23.55 17.14 -11.99
N VAL A 99 -23.98 18.21 -11.33
CA VAL A 99 -24.64 19.36 -11.95
C VAL A 99 -23.58 20.42 -12.26
N GLN A 100 -23.62 20.98 -13.47
CA GLN A 100 -22.77 22.12 -13.81
C GLN A 100 -23.26 23.39 -13.12
N ILE A 101 -22.37 24.04 -12.36
CA ILE A 101 -22.60 25.34 -11.70
C ILE A 101 -21.44 26.24 -12.09
N GLY A 102 -21.72 27.24 -12.94
CA GLY A 102 -20.68 28.06 -13.56
C GLY A 102 -19.73 27.22 -14.44
N SER A 103 -18.43 27.27 -14.15
CA SER A 103 -17.40 26.53 -14.88
C SER A 103 -17.04 25.16 -14.28
N ARG A 104 -17.67 24.77 -13.17
CA ARG A 104 -17.35 23.53 -12.43
C ARG A 104 -18.57 22.65 -12.27
N PHE A 105 -18.29 21.41 -11.89
CA PHE A 105 -19.29 20.37 -11.69
C PHE A 105 -19.40 20.04 -10.21
N PHE A 106 -20.62 19.99 -9.69
CA PHE A 106 -20.90 19.69 -8.29
C PHE A 106 -21.92 18.58 -8.13
N TYR A 107 -21.70 17.69 -7.17
CA TYR A 107 -22.71 16.74 -6.69
C TYR A 107 -23.28 17.26 -5.37
N ILE A 108 -24.61 17.23 -5.25
CA ILE A 108 -25.34 17.66 -4.06
C ILE A 108 -25.97 16.41 -3.44
N GLU A 109 -25.50 16.00 -2.26
CA GLU A 109 -26.13 14.89 -1.55
C GLU A 109 -27.50 15.33 -1.00
N GLU A 110 -28.55 14.60 -1.36
CA GLU A 110 -29.92 14.95 -0.97
C GLU A 110 -30.58 13.96 0.00
N LEU A 111 -29.98 12.79 0.24
CA LEU A 111 -30.66 11.69 0.93
C LEU A 111 -30.06 11.36 2.30
N ARG A 112 -28.74 11.49 2.45
CA ARG A 112 -28.04 11.05 3.65
C ARG A 112 -27.16 12.13 4.26
N GLU A 113 -27.11 12.12 5.58
CA GLU A 113 -26.20 12.92 6.37
C GLU A 113 -25.04 12.07 6.88
N VAL A 114 -23.84 12.62 6.81
CA VAL A 114 -22.61 11.95 7.22
C VAL A 114 -21.68 12.91 7.94
N ASN A 115 -20.69 12.39 8.65
CA ASN A 115 -19.64 13.22 9.22
C ASN A 115 -18.66 13.71 8.14
N TRP A 116 -17.90 14.76 8.46
CA TRP A 116 -17.03 15.43 7.49
C TRP A 116 -16.00 14.48 6.86
N PHE A 117 -15.43 13.57 7.66
CA PHE A 117 -14.48 12.57 7.18
C PHE A 117 -15.12 11.57 6.20
N SER A 118 -16.35 11.16 6.46
CA SER A 118 -17.10 10.26 5.58
C SER A 118 -17.49 10.98 4.28
N GLY A 119 -17.93 12.24 4.35
CA GLY A 119 -18.19 13.08 3.19
C GLY A 119 -16.95 13.25 2.31
N THR A 120 -15.81 13.52 2.94
CA THR A 120 -14.48 13.53 2.30
C THR A 120 -14.22 12.25 1.53
N ASN A 121 -14.40 11.09 2.17
CA ASN A 121 -14.13 9.80 1.53
C ASN A 121 -15.09 9.50 0.38
N ILE A 122 -16.37 9.84 0.53
CA ILE A 122 -17.38 9.65 -0.51
C ILE A 122 -17.02 10.50 -1.74
N CYS A 123 -16.72 11.79 -1.57
CA CYS A 123 -16.37 12.64 -2.71
C CYS A 123 -15.09 12.15 -3.41
N ARG A 124 -14.11 11.65 -2.66
CA ARG A 124 -12.90 11.02 -3.24
C ARG A 124 -13.22 9.78 -4.05
N GLN A 125 -14.12 8.91 -3.57
CA GLN A 125 -14.59 7.74 -4.32
C GLN A 125 -15.34 8.12 -5.60
N MET A 126 -15.96 9.29 -5.62
CA MET A 126 -16.62 9.85 -6.80
C MET A 126 -15.65 10.57 -7.76
N GLY A 127 -14.34 10.53 -7.49
CA GLY A 127 -13.32 11.19 -8.32
C GLY A 127 -13.26 12.70 -8.12
N GLY A 128 -13.64 13.18 -6.95
CA GLY A 128 -13.63 14.60 -6.58
C GLY A 128 -13.25 14.84 -5.12
N PHE A 129 -13.64 16.00 -4.61
CA PHE A 129 -13.36 16.44 -3.23
C PHE A 129 -14.63 17.03 -2.61
N LEU A 130 -14.67 17.22 -1.29
CA LEU A 130 -15.72 18.07 -0.74
C LEU A 130 -15.58 19.48 -1.33
N ALA A 131 -16.71 20.12 -1.64
CA ALA A 131 -16.70 21.38 -2.38
C ALA A 131 -16.08 22.51 -1.57
N SER A 132 -15.16 23.25 -2.19
CA SER A 132 -14.53 24.45 -1.65
C SER A 132 -14.82 25.61 -2.61
N PRO A 133 -15.90 26.40 -2.37
CA PRO A 133 -16.26 27.52 -3.24
C PRO A 133 -15.09 28.50 -3.37
N ARG A 134 -14.79 28.93 -4.60
CA ARG A 134 -13.61 29.76 -4.92
C ARG A 134 -13.86 31.26 -4.75
N ASN A 135 -15.12 31.67 -4.86
CA ASN A 135 -15.54 33.07 -4.77
C ASN A 135 -17.02 33.17 -4.40
N GLU A 136 -17.49 34.39 -4.16
CA GLU A 136 -18.85 34.66 -3.72
C GLU A 136 -19.87 34.33 -4.83
N GLU A 137 -19.52 34.53 -6.10
CA GLU A 137 -20.38 34.20 -7.24
C GLU A 137 -20.65 32.69 -7.33
N GLU A 138 -19.62 31.85 -7.18
CA GLU A 138 -19.75 30.39 -7.16
C GLU A 138 -20.56 29.92 -5.95
N LEU A 139 -20.33 30.51 -4.78
CA LEU A 139 -21.11 30.20 -3.59
C LEU A 139 -22.60 30.57 -3.79
N ILE A 140 -22.92 31.73 -4.36
CA ILE A 140 -24.30 32.13 -4.66
C ILE A 140 -24.95 31.12 -5.62
N ALA A 141 -24.28 30.77 -6.70
CA ALA A 141 -24.79 29.81 -7.67
C ALA A 141 -25.01 28.41 -7.07
N ILE A 142 -24.14 27.98 -6.13
CA ILE A 142 -24.32 26.76 -5.34
C ILE A 142 -25.59 26.88 -4.48
N LYS A 143 -25.74 27.97 -3.71
CA LYS A 143 -26.88 28.20 -2.80
C LYS A 143 -28.23 28.10 -3.49
N GLU A 144 -28.34 28.56 -4.74
CA GLU A 144 -29.57 28.47 -5.54
C GLU A 144 -30.01 27.02 -5.83
N LYS A 145 -29.09 26.06 -5.73
CA LYS A 145 -29.36 24.63 -5.91
C LYS A 145 -29.59 23.89 -4.60
N LEU A 146 -29.29 24.51 -3.46
CA LEU A 146 -29.42 23.87 -2.14
C LEU A 146 -30.86 23.93 -1.63
N ARG A 147 -31.28 22.85 -0.97
CA ARG A 147 -32.56 22.82 -0.25
C ARG A 147 -32.42 23.54 1.08
N LYS A 148 -33.30 24.52 1.33
CA LYS A 148 -33.43 25.21 2.63
C LYS A 148 -33.76 24.22 3.75
N GLY A 149 -33.37 24.56 4.98
CA GLY A 149 -33.59 23.70 6.14
C GLY A 149 -32.59 22.54 6.24
N ARG A 150 -31.50 22.57 5.45
CA ARG A 150 -30.43 21.57 5.48
C ARG A 150 -29.06 22.25 5.59
N GLN A 151 -28.13 21.58 6.25
CA GLN A 151 -26.74 22.01 6.36
C GLN A 151 -25.86 21.15 5.45
N TYR A 152 -24.81 21.75 4.90
CA TYR A 152 -23.95 21.08 3.93
C TYR A 152 -22.47 21.24 4.27
N TRP A 153 -21.74 20.14 4.40
CA TRP A 153 -20.29 20.16 4.56
C TRP A 153 -19.58 20.76 3.34
N LEU A 154 -18.56 21.55 3.62
CA LEU A 154 -17.59 22.07 2.65
C LEU A 154 -16.24 21.37 2.83
N GLY A 155 -15.42 21.36 1.78
CA GLY A 155 -14.06 20.83 1.80
C GLY A 155 -13.07 21.79 2.42
N ILE A 156 -13.43 22.40 3.55
CA ILE A 156 -12.63 23.38 4.26
C ILE A 156 -12.53 22.97 5.74
N SER A 157 -11.32 22.98 6.28
CA SER A 157 -11.04 22.64 7.67
C SER A 157 -9.79 23.36 8.17
N ASP A 158 -9.65 23.54 9.47
CA ASP A 158 -8.43 24.01 10.12
C ASP A 158 -7.77 22.93 10.99
N LEU A 159 -8.14 21.66 10.79
CA LEU A 159 -7.58 20.47 11.47
C LEU A 159 -6.04 20.42 11.48
N ALA A 160 -5.38 21.00 10.49
CA ALA A 160 -3.92 21.04 10.42
C ALA A 160 -3.31 22.09 11.37
N LYS A 161 -4.00 23.23 11.54
CA LYS A 161 -3.58 24.35 12.38
C LYS A 161 -4.79 25.23 12.69
N GLU A 162 -5.16 25.27 13.97
CA GLU A 162 -6.23 26.10 14.51
C GLU A 162 -6.22 27.53 13.95
N GLY A 163 -7.38 28.00 13.49
CA GLY A 163 -7.57 29.32 12.88
C GLY A 163 -7.01 29.47 11.46
N THR A 164 -6.46 28.40 10.87
CA THR A 164 -5.95 28.38 9.49
C THR A 164 -6.77 27.43 8.63
N PHE A 165 -7.84 27.94 8.03
CA PHE A 165 -8.75 27.17 7.19
C PHE A 165 -8.15 26.90 5.81
N VAL A 166 -7.98 25.62 5.48
CA VAL A 166 -7.40 25.14 4.23
C VAL A 166 -8.40 24.33 3.41
N SER A 167 -8.27 24.38 2.10
CA SER A 167 -9.02 23.52 1.19
C SER A 167 -8.48 22.09 1.25
N GLN A 168 -9.39 21.13 1.41
CA GLN A 168 -9.09 19.71 1.38
C GLN A 168 -8.61 19.23 0.00
N ALA A 169 -8.98 19.93 -1.07
CA ALA A 169 -8.61 19.59 -2.45
C ALA A 169 -7.19 20.05 -2.79
N THR A 170 -6.83 21.29 -2.45
CA THR A 170 -5.53 21.88 -2.83
C THR A 170 -4.49 21.85 -1.70
N GLY A 171 -4.92 21.80 -0.45
CA GLY A 171 -4.05 21.99 0.72
C GLY A 171 -3.69 23.46 1.01
N ASP A 172 -4.10 24.38 0.15
CA ASP A 172 -3.86 25.82 0.31
C ASP A 172 -4.94 26.46 1.21
N LEU A 173 -4.73 27.73 1.58
CA LEU A 173 -5.75 28.52 2.26
C LEU A 173 -7.07 28.51 1.49
N ALA A 174 -8.18 28.37 2.22
CA ALA A 174 -9.50 28.40 1.64
C ALA A 174 -9.73 29.75 0.92
N PRO A 175 -10.03 29.74 -0.39
CA PRO A 175 -10.11 30.95 -1.20
C PRO A 175 -11.31 31.83 -0.84
N LEU A 176 -12.38 31.24 -0.31
CA LEU A 176 -13.54 31.93 0.21
C LEU A 176 -13.74 31.61 1.69
N GLN A 177 -13.92 32.65 2.50
CA GLN A 177 -14.17 32.59 3.93
C GLN A 177 -15.34 33.53 4.30
N LYS A 178 -16.53 33.23 3.78
CA LYS A 178 -17.76 34.01 3.97
C LYS A 178 -18.51 33.54 5.22
N TRP A 179 -17.94 33.84 6.37
CA TRP A 179 -18.46 33.45 7.68
C TRP A 179 -19.79 34.12 8.02
N SER A 180 -20.59 33.41 8.82
CA SER A 180 -21.70 34.00 9.57
C SER A 180 -21.16 35.03 10.59
N PRO A 181 -21.97 36.02 11.03
CA PRO A 181 -21.60 36.88 12.13
C PRO A 181 -21.11 36.08 13.33
N SER A 182 -19.99 36.53 13.89
CA SER A 182 -19.28 35.91 15.02
C SER A 182 -18.65 34.54 14.74
N GLN A 183 -18.51 34.14 13.48
CA GLN A 183 -17.86 32.89 13.09
C GLN A 183 -16.53 33.15 12.36
N PRO A 184 -15.58 32.22 12.40
CA PRO A 184 -15.60 30.99 13.20
C PRO A 184 -15.36 31.28 14.69
N ASP A 185 -16.04 30.58 15.61
CA ASP A 185 -15.89 30.78 17.06
C ASP A 185 -15.26 29.61 17.81
N ASN A 186 -14.98 28.51 17.12
CA ASN A 186 -14.44 27.28 17.67
C ASN A 186 -15.12 26.89 18.98
N HIS A 187 -16.46 26.82 18.97
CA HIS A 187 -17.24 26.66 20.19
C HIS A 187 -16.85 25.38 20.94
N GLY A 188 -16.37 25.56 22.18
CA GLY A 188 -15.89 24.45 23.02
C GLY A 188 -14.53 23.88 22.60
N ASN A 189 -13.77 24.61 21.77
CA ASN A 189 -12.46 24.21 21.22
C ASN A 189 -12.53 22.88 20.44
N ASN A 190 -13.59 22.66 19.67
CA ASN A 190 -13.83 21.40 18.97
C ASN A 190 -14.57 21.58 17.63
N GLU A 191 -14.48 22.74 16.99
CA GLU A 191 -15.11 23.01 15.71
C GLU A 191 -14.05 23.26 14.64
N HIS A 192 -13.74 22.23 13.87
CA HIS A 192 -12.61 22.27 12.93
C HIS A 192 -13.00 22.05 11.46
N CYS A 193 -14.28 21.89 11.19
CA CYS A 193 -14.81 21.57 9.87
C CYS A 193 -15.91 22.55 9.48
N VAL A 194 -15.90 23.01 8.23
CA VAL A 194 -16.80 24.07 7.80
C VAL A 194 -18.04 23.52 7.11
N HIS A 195 -19.20 24.06 7.46
CA HIS A 195 -20.45 23.81 6.76
C HIS A 195 -21.18 25.09 6.37
N LEU A 196 -22.15 24.95 5.48
CA LEU A 196 -23.18 25.95 5.20
C LEU A 196 -24.35 25.76 6.17
N GLN A 197 -24.78 26.82 6.86
CA GLN A 197 -25.92 26.81 7.78
C GLN A 197 -27.28 26.65 7.05
N TYR A 198 -28.32 26.21 7.77
CA TYR A 198 -29.59 25.81 7.16
C TYR A 198 -30.50 26.95 6.66
N GLU A 199 -30.33 28.17 7.18
CA GLU A 199 -31.21 29.31 6.85
C GLU A 199 -30.71 30.12 5.64
N ASN A 200 -29.46 30.57 5.72
CA ASN A 200 -28.86 31.54 4.79
C ASN A 200 -27.62 30.98 4.06
N PHE A 201 -27.24 29.74 4.38
CA PHE A 201 -26.02 29.09 3.89
C PHE A 201 -24.76 29.95 4.12
N TRP A 202 -24.66 30.66 5.25
CA TRP A 202 -23.40 31.23 5.69
C TRP A 202 -22.48 30.15 6.24
N MET A 203 -21.17 30.42 6.17
CA MET A 203 -20.16 29.48 6.65
C MET A 203 -20.07 29.53 8.18
N ASN A 204 -19.88 28.37 8.78
CA ASN A 204 -19.73 28.15 10.22
C ASN A 204 -18.77 26.97 10.41
N ASP A 205 -17.86 27.06 11.37
CA ASP A 205 -17.13 25.89 11.85
C ASP A 205 -18.05 25.05 12.74
N LEU A 206 -17.91 23.73 12.68
CA LEU A 206 -18.74 22.81 13.46
C LEU A 206 -17.89 21.56 13.79
N PRO A 207 -18.20 20.81 14.86
CA PRO A 207 -17.44 19.60 15.12
C PRO A 207 -17.56 18.63 13.96
N CYS A 208 -16.41 18.17 13.46
CA CYS A 208 -16.31 17.33 12.27
C CYS A 208 -17.12 16.02 12.36
N THR A 209 -17.49 15.60 13.57
CA THR A 209 -18.25 14.39 13.87
C THR A 209 -19.76 14.53 13.67
N TYR A 210 -20.28 15.76 13.56
CA TYR A 210 -21.70 16.02 13.29
C TYR A 210 -22.11 15.43 11.95
N LYS A 211 -23.39 15.10 11.79
CA LYS A 211 -23.89 14.57 10.52
C LYS A 211 -24.58 15.69 9.76
N ASN A 212 -24.11 15.98 8.55
CA ASN A 212 -24.72 16.92 7.62
C ASN A 212 -24.78 16.32 6.22
N TYR A 213 -25.59 16.91 5.34
CA TYR A 213 -25.46 16.68 3.91
C TYR A 213 -24.11 17.23 3.44
N PHE A 214 -23.73 16.97 2.20
CA PHE A 214 -22.43 17.39 1.69
C PHE A 214 -22.48 17.71 0.21
N LEU A 215 -21.49 18.48 -0.22
CA LEU A 215 -21.29 18.87 -1.60
C LEU A 215 -19.97 18.27 -2.05
N CYS A 216 -19.95 17.63 -3.21
CA CYS A 216 -18.69 17.28 -3.85
C CYS A 216 -18.44 18.23 -5.01
N GLU A 217 -17.20 18.64 -5.19
CA GLU A 217 -16.69 19.21 -6.44
C GLU A 217 -16.00 18.13 -7.25
N ALA A 218 -16.20 18.11 -8.56
CA ALA A 218 -15.49 17.17 -9.44
C ALA A 218 -13.99 17.50 -9.44
N GLY A 219 -13.14 16.47 -9.45
CA GLY A 219 -11.70 16.66 -9.60
C GLY A 219 -11.35 17.00 -11.04
N ASP A 220 -10.43 17.95 -11.21
CA ASP A 220 -9.81 18.29 -12.50
C ASP A 220 -8.95 17.09 -12.93
N GLY A 221 -9.49 16.25 -13.82
CA GLY A 221 -8.81 15.09 -14.40
C GLY A 221 -8.37 15.34 -15.82
#